data_AF-A0A2V6UYF9-F1
#
_entry.id   AF-A0A2V6UYF9-F1
#
_cell.length_a   1.000
_cell.length_b   1.000
_cell.length_c   1.000
_cell.angle_alpha   90.00
_cell.angle_beta   90.00
_cell.angle_gamma   90.00
#
_symmetry.space_group_name_H-M   'P 1'
#
loop_
_entity.id
_entity.type
_entity.pdbx_description
1 polymer ?
#
loop_
_entity_poly.entity_id
_entity_poly.type
_entity_poly.pdbx_seq_one_letter_code
_entity_poly.pdbx_strand_id
1 'polypeptide(L)'
;MLIQPIDYFLVAWFAVAIISTMWVGWDQCRNNPEPAVMKWGFILVTLYMGPLGLLLYVLADKEPRPGTHEQFTAPLWKQGVGSTIHCVAGDATGIILAAAITAALGLPMRIDLIVEYLAGFACGLFIFQSLFMKAMMGGSYRDNVRKTFLPELISMNAMMAGMAPVMSFLMMGRDMRAMVPTELLFWGVMSLGVIAGFAVAYPVNVWMVKRNLKHGLMTERAPGSRFDLQHAHSGHGQHGQGAEHHEMTTDATRPQLAAVTGVTSLMLLAGLVVPGFYVNLSLSAHDVGGSIMPRGMIMGFDTPAAAMRDMAAIHPRHVSFHAAPDARGDQALAPRIENGTKVFDIEAAVIRWHILDDVHVDAYAFNRQIPGPRLRLVEGDRVRINVRNLLPESTTV
;
A
#
# COMPACT_ATOMS: atom_id res chain seq x y z
N MET A 1 -4.81 -15.45 -8.83
CA MET A 1 -4.60 -15.66 -10.28
C MET A 1 -4.15 -14.34 -10.88
N LEU A 2 -2.96 -14.30 -11.48
CA LEU A 2 -2.33 -13.08 -12.01
C LEU A 2 -3.04 -12.70 -13.32
N ILE A 3 -3.56 -11.48 -13.39
CA ILE A 3 -4.42 -10.99 -14.47
C ILE A 3 -3.63 -10.12 -15.43
N GLN A 4 -2.87 -9.16 -14.89
CA GLN A 4 -2.13 -8.18 -15.66
C GLN A 4 -0.61 -8.34 -15.45
N PRO A 5 0.23 -7.81 -16.38
CA PRO A 5 1.68 -7.81 -16.22
C PRO A 5 2.17 -7.23 -14.88
N ILE A 6 1.46 -6.23 -14.34
CA ILE A 6 1.78 -5.64 -13.03
C ILE A 6 1.66 -6.66 -11.90
N ASP A 7 0.78 -7.64 -12.00
CA ASP A 7 0.59 -8.65 -10.95
C ASP A 7 1.84 -9.54 -10.84
N TYR A 8 2.49 -9.87 -11.96
CA TYR A 8 3.77 -10.60 -11.95
C TYR A 8 4.90 -9.78 -11.33
N PHE A 9 4.98 -8.49 -11.68
CA PHE A 9 5.93 -7.56 -11.06
C PHE A 9 5.72 -7.49 -9.54
N LEU A 10 4.47 -7.38 -9.09
CA LEU A 10 4.14 -7.32 -7.67
C LEU A 10 4.50 -8.61 -6.94
N VAL A 11 4.26 -9.78 -7.54
CA VAL A 11 4.71 -11.06 -6.94
C VAL A 11 6.21 -11.08 -6.73
N ALA A 12 6.99 -10.67 -7.74
CA ALA A 12 8.44 -10.57 -7.62
C ALA A 12 8.86 -9.54 -6.56
N TRP A 13 8.23 -8.36 -6.55
CA TRP A 13 8.46 -7.31 -5.57
C TRP A 13 8.21 -7.78 -4.14
N PHE A 14 7.07 -8.43 -3.88
CA PHE A 14 6.74 -8.94 -2.55
C PHE A 14 7.61 -10.11 -2.13
N ALA A 15 8.02 -10.98 -3.05
CA ALA A 15 9.01 -12.02 -2.74
C ALA A 15 10.33 -11.41 -2.28
N VAL A 16 10.83 -10.40 -2.99
CA VAL A 16 12.04 -9.66 -2.61
C VAL A 16 11.84 -8.91 -1.29
N ALA A 17 10.67 -8.31 -1.06
CA ALA A 17 10.34 -7.63 0.19
C ALA A 17 10.37 -8.60 1.38
N ILE A 18 9.77 -9.79 1.26
CA ILE A 18 9.77 -10.81 2.32
C ILE A 18 11.21 -11.25 2.63
N ILE A 19 12.01 -11.57 1.60
CA ILE A 19 13.41 -11.97 1.79
C ILE A 19 14.21 -10.86 2.47
N SER A 20 13.99 -9.60 2.04
CA SER A 20 14.63 -8.41 2.62
C SER A 20 14.26 -8.26 4.10
N THR A 21 12.98 -8.33 4.44
CA THR A 21 12.49 -8.23 5.83
C THR A 21 13.02 -9.35 6.70
N MET A 22 13.05 -10.59 6.20
CA MET A 22 13.61 -11.74 6.93
C MET A 22 15.10 -11.53 7.22
N TRP A 23 15.87 -11.02 6.25
CA TRP A 23 17.28 -10.74 6.44
C TRP A 23 17.52 -9.60 7.45
N VAL A 24 16.78 -8.48 7.32
CA VAL A 24 16.87 -7.36 8.26
C VAL A 24 16.51 -7.81 9.68
N GLY A 25 15.44 -8.59 9.85
CA GLY A 25 15.05 -9.11 11.16
C GLY A 25 16.10 -10.06 11.76
N TRP A 26 16.72 -10.91 10.94
CA TRP A 26 17.81 -11.78 11.38
C TRP A 26 19.06 -10.99 11.79
N ASP A 27 19.46 -10.00 10.99
CA ASP A 27 20.65 -9.18 11.22
C ASP A 27 20.49 -8.27 12.44
N GLN A 28 19.34 -7.59 12.57
CA GLN A 28 18.98 -6.77 13.73
C GLN A 28 19.00 -7.56 15.05
N CYS A 29 18.54 -8.81 15.05
CA CYS A 29 18.57 -9.67 16.23
C CYS A 29 19.99 -10.11 16.61
N ARG A 30 20.93 -10.21 15.66
CA ARG A 30 22.23 -10.85 15.88
C ARG A 30 23.41 -9.89 15.95
N ASN A 31 23.37 -8.82 15.17
CA ASN A 31 24.56 -8.02 14.85
C ASN A 31 24.41 -6.53 15.17
N ASN A 32 23.20 -6.04 15.47
CA ASN A 32 22.97 -4.61 15.66
C ASN A 32 22.65 -4.24 17.13
N PRO A 33 23.43 -3.32 17.74
CA PRO A 33 23.24 -2.86 19.11
C PRO A 33 22.19 -1.73 19.22
N GLU A 34 20.97 -1.97 18.72
CA GLU A 34 19.87 -1.00 18.79
C GLU A 34 18.81 -1.36 19.85
N PRO A 35 18.04 -0.36 20.34
CA PRO A 35 16.85 -0.61 21.14
C PRO A 35 15.81 -1.45 20.40
N ALA A 36 15.06 -2.28 21.13
CA ALA A 36 14.07 -3.20 20.54
C ALA A 36 13.04 -2.50 19.64
N VAL A 37 12.61 -1.28 19.99
CA VAL A 37 11.64 -0.53 19.19
C VAL A 37 12.19 -0.11 17.83
N MET A 38 13.48 0.27 17.75
CA MET A 38 14.12 0.62 16.49
C MET A 38 14.30 -0.60 15.59
N LYS A 39 14.63 -1.76 16.18
CA LYS A 39 14.67 -3.05 15.46
C LYS A 39 13.33 -3.34 14.78
N TRP A 40 12.23 -3.23 15.53
CA TRP A 40 10.89 -3.39 14.97
C TRP A 40 10.57 -2.32 13.93
N GLY A 41 11.01 -1.08 14.14
CA GLY A 41 10.89 0.00 13.15
C GLY A 41 11.48 -0.38 11.79
N PHE A 42 12.74 -0.83 11.75
CA PHE A 42 13.38 -1.28 10.52
C PHE A 42 12.72 -2.52 9.89
N ILE A 43 12.28 -3.48 10.70
CA ILE A 43 11.58 -4.68 10.22
C ILE A 43 10.27 -4.29 9.53
N LEU A 44 9.45 -3.45 10.18
CA LEU A 44 8.15 -3.02 9.65
C LEU A 44 8.31 -2.13 8.41
N VAL A 45 9.22 -1.15 8.45
CA VAL A 45 9.48 -0.31 7.27
C VAL A 45 10.02 -1.11 6.10
N THR A 46 10.87 -2.12 6.34
CA THR A 46 11.32 -3.05 5.27
C THR A 46 10.16 -3.89 4.74
N LEU A 47 9.22 -4.30 5.60
CA LEU A 47 8.01 -4.98 5.15
C LEU A 47 7.14 -4.08 4.25
N TYR A 48 7.04 -2.78 4.54
CA TYR A 48 6.23 -1.84 3.77
C TYR A 48 6.90 -1.38 2.49
N MET A 49 8.19 -1.05 2.54
CA MET A 49 8.95 -0.45 1.43
C MET A 49 9.76 -1.48 0.63
N GLY A 50 9.78 -2.74 1.09
CA GLY A 50 10.53 -3.83 0.47
C GLY A 50 12.04 -3.58 0.43
N PRO A 51 12.72 -3.82 -0.71
CA PRO A 51 14.18 -3.70 -0.82
C PRO A 51 14.71 -2.28 -0.54
N LEU A 52 13.87 -1.25 -0.65
CA LEU A 52 14.26 0.11 -0.27
C LEU A 52 14.47 0.25 1.24
N GLY A 53 13.66 -0.43 2.07
CA GLY A 53 13.87 -0.45 3.52
C GLY A 53 15.16 -1.18 3.90
N LEU A 54 15.47 -2.27 3.21
CA LEU A 54 16.76 -2.97 3.34
C LEU A 54 17.95 -2.05 2.98
N LEU A 55 17.84 -1.31 1.88
CA LEU A 55 18.88 -0.35 1.48
C LEU A 55 19.09 0.71 2.56
N LEU A 56 18.01 1.28 3.10
CA LEU A 56 18.09 2.26 4.19
C LEU A 56 18.72 1.66 5.45
N TYR A 57 18.35 0.44 5.83
CA TYR A 57 18.95 -0.26 6.95
C TYR A 57 20.46 -0.41 6.78
N VAL A 58 20.93 -0.91 5.63
CA VAL A 58 22.36 -1.13 5.38
C VAL A 58 23.15 0.18 5.37
N LEU A 59 22.58 1.25 4.81
CA LEU A 59 23.29 2.52 4.65
C LEU A 59 23.26 3.42 5.89
N ALA A 60 22.16 3.40 6.64
CA ALA A 60 21.95 4.32 7.75
C ALA A 60 22.30 3.70 9.10
N ASP A 61 22.06 2.40 9.28
CA ASP A 61 21.94 1.82 10.61
C ASP A 61 22.88 0.64 10.87
N LYS A 62 22.91 -0.36 9.96
CA LYS A 62 23.71 -1.57 10.11
C LYS A 62 25.16 -1.26 10.53
N GLU A 63 25.54 -1.75 11.71
CA GLU A 63 26.90 -1.60 12.24
C GLU A 63 27.96 -2.18 11.26
N PRO A 64 28.86 -1.35 10.68
CA PRO A 64 29.83 -1.84 9.69
C PRO A 64 30.91 -2.72 10.30
N ARG A 65 31.33 -2.40 11.52
CA ARG A 65 32.33 -3.13 12.32
C ARG A 65 31.94 -3.08 13.79
N PRO A 66 32.16 -4.15 14.57
CA PRO A 66 31.85 -4.16 16.00
C PRO A 66 32.48 -2.96 16.73
N GLY A 67 31.65 -2.19 17.45
CA GLY A 67 32.10 -1.01 18.20
C GLY A 67 32.06 0.32 17.44
N THR A 68 31.49 0.36 16.23
CA THR A 68 31.48 1.57 15.37
C THR A 68 30.09 2.14 15.11
N HIS A 69 29.03 1.52 15.64
CA HIS A 69 27.64 1.91 15.38
C HIS A 69 27.35 3.38 15.74
N GLU A 70 27.84 3.85 16.89
CA GLU A 70 27.66 5.21 17.39
C GLU A 70 28.23 6.25 16.41
N GLN A 71 29.45 6.02 15.93
CA GLN A 71 30.11 6.90 14.97
C GLN A 71 29.47 6.79 13.59
N PHE A 72 29.05 5.58 13.20
CA PHE A 72 28.43 5.33 11.91
C PHE A 72 27.08 6.02 11.78
N THR A 73 26.27 6.04 12.84
CA THR A 73 24.93 6.62 12.86
C THR A 73 24.92 8.13 13.18
N ALA A 74 26.01 8.70 13.68
CA ALA A 74 26.13 10.11 14.05
C ALA A 74 25.74 11.14 12.95
N PRO A 75 26.02 10.92 11.64
CA PRO A 75 25.65 11.88 10.60
C PRO A 75 24.14 12.23 10.59
N LEU A 76 23.82 13.52 10.46
CA LEU A 76 22.44 14.02 10.57
C LEU A 76 21.45 13.36 9.60
N TRP A 77 21.88 13.04 8.38
CA TRP A 77 20.99 12.39 7.40
C TRP A 77 20.58 10.99 7.86
N LYS A 78 21.46 10.25 8.55
CA LYS A 78 21.17 8.92 9.11
C LYS A 78 20.27 9.02 10.33
N GLN A 79 20.53 10.00 11.19
CA GLN A 79 19.64 10.33 12.29
C GLN A 79 18.23 10.69 11.78
N GLY A 80 18.13 11.46 10.70
CA GLY A 80 16.87 11.73 10.00
C GLY A 80 16.20 10.48 9.45
N VAL A 81 16.96 9.55 8.85
CA VAL A 81 16.43 8.25 8.41
C VAL A 81 15.86 7.48 9.60
N GLY A 82 16.59 7.33 10.70
CA GLY A 82 16.10 6.66 11.91
C GLY A 82 14.81 7.28 12.44
N SER A 83 14.77 8.61 12.53
CA SER A 83 13.58 9.35 12.99
C SER A 83 12.36 9.12 12.07
N THR A 84 12.60 9.12 10.76
CA THR A 84 11.55 8.88 9.76
C THR A 84 11.07 7.42 9.81
N ILE A 85 11.98 6.46 9.99
CA ILE A 85 11.65 5.03 10.11
C ILE A 85 10.78 4.78 11.34
N HIS A 86 11.12 5.39 12.48
CA HIS A 86 10.32 5.25 13.69
C HIS A 86 8.88 5.77 13.51
N CYS A 87 8.72 6.93 12.88
CA CYS A 87 7.43 7.51 12.54
C CYS A 87 6.65 6.64 11.54
N VAL A 88 7.25 6.34 10.39
CA VAL A 88 6.59 5.58 9.32
C VAL A 88 6.22 4.18 9.78
N ALA A 89 7.03 3.53 10.63
CA ALA A 89 6.68 2.23 11.18
C ALA A 89 5.33 2.26 11.91
N GLY A 90 5.13 3.24 12.80
CA GLY A 90 3.88 3.36 13.55
C GLY A 90 2.71 3.86 12.73
N ASP A 91 2.90 4.95 12.00
CA ASP A 91 1.86 5.60 11.22
C ASP A 91 1.36 4.68 10.09
N ALA A 92 2.27 4.07 9.32
CA ALA A 92 1.90 3.19 8.22
C ALA A 92 1.22 1.91 8.73
N THR A 93 1.59 1.38 9.90
CA THR A 93 0.87 0.24 10.51
C THR A 93 -0.60 0.58 10.71
N GLY A 94 -0.88 1.75 11.33
CA GLY A 94 -2.23 2.20 11.61
C GLY A 94 -3.02 2.48 10.33
N ILE A 95 -2.41 3.16 9.36
CA ILE A 95 -3.02 3.45 8.05
C ILE A 95 -3.37 2.17 7.31
N ILE A 96 -2.42 1.24 7.15
CA ILE A 96 -2.62 0.02 6.37
C ILE A 96 -3.72 -0.87 6.98
N LEU A 97 -3.72 -1.01 8.31
CA LEU A 97 -4.75 -1.78 9.00
C LEU A 97 -6.13 -1.12 8.86
N ALA A 98 -6.20 0.20 9.04
CA ALA A 98 -7.45 0.95 8.86
C ALA A 98 -7.97 0.84 7.43
N ALA A 99 -7.13 1.08 6.43
CA ALA A 99 -7.47 0.98 5.01
C ALA A 99 -8.06 -0.39 4.66
N ALA A 100 -7.44 -1.48 5.14
CA ALA A 100 -7.94 -2.83 4.90
C ALA A 100 -9.32 -3.06 5.53
N ILE A 101 -9.56 -2.52 6.73
CA ILE A 101 -10.85 -2.64 7.43
C ILE A 101 -11.92 -1.78 6.74
N THR A 102 -11.64 -0.51 6.46
CA THR A 102 -12.61 0.42 5.87
C THR A 102 -12.98 0.03 4.44
N ALA A 103 -12.01 -0.44 3.65
CA ALA A 103 -12.26 -0.98 2.32
C ALA A 103 -13.12 -2.26 2.37
N ALA A 104 -12.90 -3.14 3.36
CA ALA A 104 -13.74 -4.32 3.56
C ALA A 104 -15.17 -3.98 4.02
N LEU A 105 -15.34 -2.86 4.72
CA LEU A 105 -16.66 -2.32 5.08
C LEU A 105 -17.35 -1.58 3.93
N GLY A 106 -16.63 -1.29 2.84
CA GLY A 106 -17.15 -0.53 1.70
C GLY A 106 -17.40 0.94 2.03
N LEU A 107 -16.59 1.54 2.88
CA LEU A 107 -16.68 2.97 3.15
C LEU A 107 -16.22 3.79 1.93
N PRO A 108 -16.76 5.00 1.73
CA PRO A 108 -16.28 5.93 0.72
C PRO A 108 -14.82 6.32 0.96
N MET A 109 -14.01 6.41 -0.10
CA MET A 109 -12.58 6.70 0.03
C MET A 109 -12.26 8.01 0.78
N ARG A 110 -13.09 9.05 0.66
CA ARG A 110 -12.93 10.29 1.45
C ARG A 110 -13.01 10.06 2.96
N ILE A 111 -13.82 9.08 3.39
CA ILE A 111 -13.95 8.70 4.80
C ILE A 111 -12.77 7.80 5.16
N ASP A 112 -12.38 6.89 4.27
CA ASP A 112 -11.20 6.03 4.45
C ASP A 112 -9.96 6.86 4.76
N LEU A 113 -9.64 7.87 3.94
CA LEU A 113 -8.49 8.75 4.16
C LEU A 113 -8.52 9.46 5.53
N ILE A 114 -9.69 9.83 6.03
CA ILE A 114 -9.84 10.45 7.36
C ILE A 114 -9.59 9.42 8.45
N VAL A 115 -10.20 8.24 8.34
CA VAL A 115 -10.05 7.15 9.31
C VAL A 115 -8.61 6.65 9.34
N GLU A 116 -7.99 6.47 8.18
CA GLU A 116 -6.59 6.12 8.00
C GLU A 116 -5.66 7.14 8.66
N TYR A 117 -5.87 8.44 8.43
CA TYR A 117 -5.07 9.48 9.07
C TYR A 117 -5.19 9.42 10.61
N LEU A 118 -6.41 9.30 11.14
CA LEU A 118 -6.64 9.23 12.58
C LEU A 118 -6.05 7.96 13.19
N ALA A 119 -6.19 6.82 12.52
CA ALA A 119 -5.66 5.54 12.96
C ALA A 119 -4.13 5.51 12.90
N GLY A 120 -3.54 6.03 11.83
CA GLY A 120 -2.10 6.21 11.68
C GLY A 120 -1.54 7.07 12.80
N PHE A 121 -2.06 8.29 12.96
CA PHE A 121 -1.65 9.21 14.02
C PHE A 121 -1.80 8.61 15.43
N ALA A 122 -2.91 7.91 15.70
CA ALA A 122 -3.12 7.26 16.99
C ALA A 122 -2.11 6.11 17.23
N CYS A 123 -1.85 5.30 16.21
CA CYS A 123 -0.87 4.20 16.29
C CYS A 123 0.55 4.74 16.48
N GLY A 124 0.96 5.73 15.70
CA GLY A 124 2.25 6.41 15.85
C GLY A 124 2.41 7.01 17.25
N LEU A 125 1.46 7.86 17.67
CA LEU A 125 1.53 8.56 18.95
C LEU A 125 1.48 7.64 20.18
N PHE A 126 0.50 6.73 20.23
CA PHE A 126 0.20 5.94 21.44
C PHE A 126 0.93 4.61 21.52
N ILE A 127 1.38 4.05 20.40
CA ILE A 127 2.08 2.76 20.38
C ILE A 127 3.57 2.98 20.18
N PHE A 128 3.97 3.69 19.12
CA PHE A 128 5.39 3.80 18.79
C PHE A 128 6.10 4.88 19.59
N GLN A 129 5.64 6.12 19.53
CA GLN A 129 6.31 7.27 20.16
C GLN A 129 6.31 7.17 21.70
N SER A 130 5.13 7.00 22.29
CA SER A 130 4.96 7.05 23.75
C SER A 130 5.59 5.86 24.47
N LEU A 131 5.50 4.64 23.91
CA LEU A 131 6.16 3.45 24.49
C LEU A 131 7.66 3.50 24.31
N PHE A 132 8.16 3.99 23.15
CA PHE A 132 9.58 4.19 22.94
C PHE A 132 10.19 5.15 23.96
N MET A 133 9.59 6.34 24.13
CA MET A 133 10.07 7.30 25.11
C MET A 133 10.01 6.76 26.54
N LYS A 134 8.97 5.98 26.86
CA LYS A 134 8.86 5.35 28.19
C LYS A 134 9.97 4.32 28.42
N ALA A 135 10.32 3.53 27.40
CA ALA A 135 11.38 2.54 27.49
C ALA A 135 12.78 3.16 27.58
N MET A 136 13.01 4.29 26.90
CA MET A 136 14.32 4.96 26.84
C MET A 136 14.57 5.96 27.97
N MET A 137 13.64 6.88 28.23
CA MET A 137 13.85 8.03 29.11
C MET A 137 13.10 7.94 30.44
N GLY A 138 12.30 6.88 30.63
CA GLY A 138 11.43 6.73 31.79
C GLY A 138 10.30 7.78 31.81
N GLY A 139 9.80 8.09 33.00
CA GLY A 139 8.72 9.06 33.19
C GLY A 139 7.31 8.51 33.04
N SER A 140 6.32 9.40 33.17
CA SER A 140 4.91 9.03 33.05
C SER A 140 4.51 8.94 31.58
N TYR A 141 3.70 7.93 31.24
CA TYR A 141 3.20 7.73 29.87
C TYR A 141 2.50 8.98 29.31
N ARG A 142 1.76 9.69 30.17
CA ARG A 142 1.02 10.90 29.82
C ARG A 142 1.94 12.05 29.42
N ASP A 143 3.08 12.20 30.11
CA ASP A 143 4.04 13.26 29.79
C ASP A 143 4.76 12.97 28.48
N ASN A 144 5.07 11.70 28.20
CA ASN A 144 5.66 11.30 26.93
C ASN A 144 4.73 11.58 25.76
N VAL A 145 3.44 11.23 25.86
CA VAL A 145 2.42 11.58 24.85
C VAL A 145 2.36 13.10 24.62
N ARG A 146 2.40 13.91 25.68
CA ARG A 146 2.37 15.38 25.55
C ARG A 146 3.62 15.93 24.85
N LYS A 147 4.79 15.38 25.17
CA LYS A 147 6.07 15.79 24.57
C LYS A 147 6.18 15.37 23.10
N THR A 148 5.59 14.24 22.70
CA THR A 148 5.67 13.73 21.31
C THR A 148 4.54 14.17 20.41
N PHE A 149 3.42 14.65 20.96
CA PHE A 149 2.24 15.02 20.18
C PHE A 149 2.57 15.94 19.00
N LEU A 150 3.32 17.02 19.25
CA LEU A 150 3.59 18.03 18.24
C LEU A 150 4.61 17.58 17.19
N PRO A 151 5.77 16.98 17.57
CA PRO A 151 6.66 16.34 16.60
C PRO A 151 5.94 15.28 15.75
N GLU A 152 5.03 14.51 16.35
CA GLU A 152 4.29 13.50 15.61
C GLU A 152 3.29 14.12 14.64
N LEU A 153 2.55 15.13 15.07
CA LEU A 153 1.62 15.85 14.20
C LEU A 153 2.32 16.42 12.96
N ILE A 154 3.48 17.05 13.15
CA ILE A 154 4.28 17.62 12.05
C ILE A 154 4.73 16.53 11.08
N SER A 155 5.19 15.39 11.60
CA SER A 155 5.69 14.27 10.79
C SER A 155 4.57 13.57 10.02
N MET A 156 3.48 13.23 10.71
CA MET A 156 2.32 12.54 10.15
C MET A 156 1.63 13.38 9.08
N ASN A 157 1.52 14.70 9.28
CA ASN A 157 1.01 15.63 8.27
C ASN A 157 1.82 15.54 6.96
N ALA A 158 3.15 15.56 7.05
CA ALA A 158 4.02 15.47 5.88
C ALA A 158 3.94 14.09 5.21
N MET A 159 3.87 13.02 6.01
CA MET A 159 3.74 11.65 5.53
C MET A 159 2.43 11.44 4.76
N MET A 160 1.29 11.81 5.36
CA MET A 160 -0.01 11.69 4.72
C MET A 160 -0.13 12.61 3.49
N ALA A 161 0.48 13.80 3.51
CA ALA A 161 0.51 14.69 2.34
C ALA A 161 1.18 14.04 1.11
N GLY A 162 2.17 13.16 1.32
CA GLY A 162 2.81 12.39 0.24
C GLY A 162 2.03 11.13 -0.14
N MET A 163 1.52 10.40 0.85
CA MET A 163 0.85 9.11 0.63
C MET A 163 -0.55 9.25 0.03
N ALA A 164 -1.38 10.17 0.54
CA ALA A 164 -2.79 10.28 0.18
C ALA A 164 -3.03 10.54 -1.33
N PRO A 165 -2.27 11.42 -2.01
CA PRO A 165 -2.43 11.60 -3.45
C PRO A 165 -2.09 10.35 -4.24
N VAL A 166 -0.97 9.68 -3.90
CA VAL A 166 -0.53 8.46 -4.57
C VAL A 166 -1.58 7.36 -4.45
N MET A 167 -2.12 7.17 -3.24
CA MET A 167 -3.23 6.25 -3.03
C MET A 167 -4.46 6.65 -3.84
N SER A 168 -4.93 7.88 -3.72
CA SER A 168 -6.15 8.35 -4.39
C SER A 168 -6.09 8.18 -5.90
N PHE A 169 -4.98 8.55 -6.54
CA PHE A 169 -4.82 8.45 -7.99
C PHE A 169 -4.64 7.02 -8.50
N LEU A 170 -3.96 6.16 -7.75
CA LEU A 170 -3.72 4.78 -8.18
C LEU A 170 -4.92 3.87 -7.87
N MET A 171 -5.59 4.10 -6.74
CA MET A 171 -6.78 3.36 -6.34
C MET A 171 -8.00 3.70 -7.21
N MET A 172 -8.22 4.98 -7.51
CA MET A 172 -9.21 5.43 -8.50
C MET A 172 -8.66 5.52 -9.92
N GLY A 173 -7.53 4.84 -10.18
CA GLY A 173 -6.93 4.76 -11.50
C GLY A 173 -7.64 3.73 -12.38
N ARG A 174 -7.02 3.40 -13.52
CA ARG A 174 -7.57 2.44 -14.48
C ARG A 174 -7.90 1.07 -13.87
N ASP A 175 -7.14 0.63 -12.87
CA ASP A 175 -7.27 -0.70 -12.28
C ASP A 175 -7.70 -0.60 -10.82
N MET A 176 -9.01 -0.58 -10.59
CA MET A 176 -9.61 -0.39 -9.26
C MET A 176 -9.54 -1.65 -8.41
N ARG A 177 -8.92 -2.75 -8.89
CA ARG A 177 -8.46 -3.83 -8.00
C ARG A 177 -7.53 -3.30 -6.91
N ALA A 178 -6.88 -2.16 -7.15
CA ALA A 178 -6.12 -1.42 -6.16
C ALA A 178 -6.94 -0.98 -4.93
N MET A 179 -8.27 -0.94 -4.99
CA MET A 179 -9.15 -0.63 -3.85
C MET A 179 -9.56 -1.87 -3.05
N VAL A 180 -9.25 -3.08 -3.54
CA VAL A 180 -9.78 -4.33 -2.99
C VAL A 180 -8.69 -5.04 -2.17
N PRO A 181 -8.84 -5.17 -0.83
CA PRO A 181 -7.77 -5.74 0.02
C PRO A 181 -7.38 -7.19 -0.28
N THR A 182 -8.26 -7.94 -0.95
CA THR A 182 -7.97 -9.32 -1.39
C THR A 182 -7.09 -9.39 -2.65
N GLU A 183 -6.87 -8.26 -3.32
CA GLU A 183 -6.04 -8.17 -4.51
C GLU A 183 -4.61 -7.72 -4.16
N LEU A 184 -3.63 -8.28 -4.86
CA LEU A 184 -2.22 -7.94 -4.63
C LEU A 184 -1.92 -6.47 -4.96
N LEU A 185 -2.68 -5.89 -5.90
CA LEU A 185 -2.51 -4.51 -6.34
C LEU A 185 -2.80 -3.50 -5.23
N PHE A 186 -3.76 -3.79 -4.34
CA PHE A 186 -4.04 -2.96 -3.16
C PHE A 186 -2.79 -2.78 -2.31
N TRP A 187 -2.15 -3.88 -1.93
CA TRP A 187 -0.93 -3.86 -1.13
C TRP A 187 0.24 -3.19 -1.84
N GLY A 188 0.31 -3.32 -3.18
CA GLY A 188 1.32 -2.65 -4.00
C GLY A 188 1.17 -1.13 -3.96
N VAL A 189 -0.07 -0.63 -4.08
CA VAL A 189 -0.37 0.79 -3.97
C VAL A 189 -0.13 1.32 -2.56
N MET A 190 -0.47 0.56 -1.51
CA MET A 190 -0.15 0.92 -0.13
C MET A 190 1.35 1.05 0.09
N SER A 191 2.14 0.07 -0.39
CA SER A 191 3.60 0.09 -0.34
C SER A 191 4.18 1.35 -1.02
N LEU A 192 3.70 1.67 -2.23
CA LEU A 192 4.14 2.86 -2.96
C LEU A 192 3.72 4.16 -2.27
N GLY A 193 2.52 4.20 -1.69
CA GLY A 193 2.03 5.31 -0.88
C GLY A 193 2.92 5.57 0.33
N VAL A 194 3.32 4.51 1.06
CA VAL A 194 4.26 4.62 2.18
C VAL A 194 5.62 5.14 1.73
N ILE A 195 6.13 4.69 0.58
CA ILE A 195 7.40 5.19 0.02
C ILE A 195 7.31 6.69 -0.30
N ALA A 196 6.22 7.14 -0.91
CA ALA A 196 5.99 8.55 -1.19
C ALA A 196 5.85 9.38 0.09
N GLY A 197 5.09 8.87 1.08
CA GLY A 197 4.96 9.48 2.39
C GLY A 197 6.30 9.60 3.11
N PHE A 198 7.13 8.55 3.09
CA PHE A 198 8.49 8.57 3.63
C PHE A 198 9.33 9.67 2.97
N ALA A 199 9.31 9.76 1.64
CA ALA A 199 10.09 10.74 0.90
C ALA A 199 9.72 12.19 1.26
N VAL A 200 8.43 12.47 1.48
CA VAL A 200 7.93 13.80 1.87
C VAL A 200 8.19 14.08 3.35
N ALA A 201 8.05 13.08 4.23
CA ALA A 201 8.29 13.23 5.67
C ALA A 201 9.77 13.33 6.05
N TYR A 202 10.66 12.70 5.27
CA TYR A 202 12.10 12.66 5.53
C TYR A 202 12.75 14.03 5.79
N PRO A 203 12.64 15.04 4.91
CA PRO A 203 13.27 16.35 5.15
C PRO A 203 12.71 17.06 6.39
N VAL A 204 11.44 16.86 6.71
CA VAL A 204 10.80 17.41 7.90
C VAL A 204 11.35 16.75 9.16
N ASN A 205 11.52 15.42 9.15
CA ASN A 205 12.14 14.68 10.25
C ASN A 205 13.62 15.04 10.44
N VAL A 206 14.40 15.21 9.36
CA VAL A 206 15.78 15.71 9.43
C VAL A 206 15.84 17.07 10.15
N TRP A 207 14.91 17.97 9.83
CA TRP A 207 14.83 19.27 10.50
C TRP A 207 14.46 19.14 11.99
N MET A 208 13.50 18.28 12.34
CA MET A 208 13.10 18.06 13.74
C MET A 208 14.23 17.45 14.57
N VAL A 209 14.97 16.50 14.01
CA VAL A 209 16.17 15.93 14.64
C VAL A 209 17.22 17.01 14.87
N LYS A 210 17.50 17.85 13.86
CA LYS A 210 18.46 18.96 13.98
C LYS A 210 18.07 19.97 15.07
N ARG A 211 16.79 20.06 15.43
CA ARG A 211 16.24 20.99 16.45
C ARG A 211 15.96 20.31 17.79
N ASN A 212 16.43 19.09 18.00
CA ASN A 212 16.20 18.31 19.22
C ASN A 212 14.69 18.16 19.57
N LEU A 213 13.84 18.10 18.55
CA LEU A 213 12.39 17.82 18.68
C LEU A 213 12.08 16.33 18.55
N LYS A 214 12.91 15.60 17.79
CA LYS A 214 12.87 14.14 17.65
C LYS A 214 14.26 13.56 17.81
N HIS A 215 14.30 12.28 18.13
CA HIS A 215 15.53 11.49 18.11
C HIS A 215 15.67 10.74 16.77
N GLY A 216 16.91 10.42 16.43
CA GLY A 216 17.23 9.52 15.32
C GLY A 216 17.66 8.14 15.81
N LEU A 217 18.70 7.59 15.19
CA LEU A 217 19.27 6.29 15.53
C LEU A 217 20.06 6.37 16.84
N MET A 218 19.96 5.32 17.65
CA MET A 218 20.56 5.23 18.97
C MET A 218 21.26 3.88 19.16
N THR A 219 22.29 3.87 20.00
CA THR A 219 23.00 2.64 20.33
C THR A 219 22.71 2.25 21.78
N GLU A 220 22.33 1.01 22.00
CA GLU A 220 22.12 0.44 23.34
C GLU A 220 23.07 -0.76 23.54
N ARG A 221 24.09 -0.57 24.38
CA ARG A 221 25.01 -1.63 24.79
C ARG A 221 24.74 -1.97 26.26
N ALA A 222 23.75 -2.82 26.50
CA ALA A 222 23.45 -3.27 27.86
C ALA A 222 24.62 -4.11 28.43
N PRO A 223 25.04 -3.90 29.70
CA PRO A 223 26.09 -4.71 30.33
C PRO A 223 25.74 -6.21 30.34
N GLY A 224 26.66 -7.07 29.92
CA GLY A 224 26.43 -8.51 29.76
C GLY A 224 25.63 -8.91 28.51
N SER A 225 25.26 -7.95 27.65
CA SER A 225 24.72 -8.27 26.32
C SER A 225 25.83 -8.71 25.38
N ARG A 226 25.46 -9.39 24.28
CA ARG A 226 26.40 -9.81 23.22
C ARG A 226 27.18 -8.64 22.59
N PHE A 227 26.68 -7.41 22.75
CA PHE A 227 27.26 -6.19 22.20
C PHE A 227 28.09 -5.40 23.23
N ASP A 228 28.24 -5.94 24.43
CA ASP A 228 29.09 -5.39 25.48
C ASP A 228 30.56 -5.48 25.07
N LEU A 229 31.23 -4.33 24.98
CA LEU A 229 32.63 -4.22 24.59
C LEU A 229 33.53 -4.42 25.82
N GLN A 230 33.44 -5.58 26.47
CA GLN A 230 34.10 -5.78 27.76
C GLN A 230 35.60 -6.14 27.68
N HIS A 231 36.25 -6.10 26.51
CA HIS A 231 37.65 -6.52 26.30
C HIS A 231 38.52 -5.56 25.48
N ALA A 232 38.42 -4.24 25.72
CA ALA A 232 39.41 -3.28 25.22
C ALA A 232 40.04 -2.49 26.39
N HIS A 233 40.89 -3.14 27.19
CA HIS A 233 41.70 -2.45 28.20
C HIS A 233 43.20 -2.57 27.90
N SER A 234 43.80 -1.48 27.43
CA SER A 234 45.05 -0.92 27.98
C SER A 234 45.40 0.41 27.29
N GLY A 235 45.21 1.53 27.99
CA GLY A 235 45.70 2.85 27.54
C GLY A 235 44.96 4.06 28.13
N HIS A 236 45.28 4.40 29.38
CA HIS A 236 45.13 5.69 30.08
C HIS A 236 44.10 6.74 29.64
N GLY A 237 43.26 7.17 30.59
CA GLY A 237 42.63 8.50 30.58
C GLY A 237 41.40 8.61 31.46
N GLN A 238 41.56 9.20 32.65
CA GLN A 238 40.49 9.69 33.52
C GLN A 238 39.39 10.43 32.74
N HIS A 239 38.13 10.14 33.03
CA HIS A 239 37.15 11.10 33.56
C HIS A 239 35.82 10.39 33.82
N GLY A 240 35.42 10.36 35.09
CA GLY A 240 34.04 10.05 35.45
C GLY A 240 33.15 11.27 35.20
N GLN A 241 31.95 11.00 34.71
CA GLN A 241 30.70 11.74 34.84
C GLN A 241 29.63 10.73 34.38
N GLY A 242 28.83 10.19 35.29
CA GLY A 242 27.58 10.86 35.66
C GLY A 242 26.59 10.64 34.52
N ALA A 243 25.74 9.62 34.62
CA ALA A 243 24.58 9.47 33.75
C ALA A 243 23.63 10.64 34.05
N GLU A 244 23.89 11.79 33.44
CA GLU A 244 23.01 12.94 33.50
C GLU A 244 21.75 12.62 32.69
N HIS A 245 20.61 12.70 33.36
CA HIS A 245 19.29 12.79 32.75
C HIS A 245 19.25 14.06 31.88
N HIS A 246 19.70 13.98 30.64
CA HIS A 246 19.48 15.03 29.65
C HIS A 246 18.01 15.01 29.25
N GLU A 247 17.19 15.81 29.93
CA GLU A 247 15.94 16.29 29.35
C GLU A 247 16.29 17.01 28.04
N MET A 248 15.81 16.49 26.91
CA MET A 248 15.92 17.20 25.63
C MET A 248 15.15 18.52 25.73
N THR A 249 15.89 19.61 25.90
CA THR A 249 15.39 20.96 25.70
C THR A 249 15.36 21.23 24.20
N THR A 250 14.19 21.58 23.66
CA THR A 250 14.08 21.89 22.23
C THR A 250 14.80 23.20 21.88
N ASP A 251 15.54 23.19 20.77
CA ASP A 251 16.20 24.38 20.23
C ASP A 251 15.32 25.16 19.24
N ALA A 252 14.08 24.70 19.02
CA ALA A 252 13.14 25.34 18.10
C ALA A 252 12.44 26.53 18.76
N THR A 253 12.43 27.67 18.08
CA THR A 253 11.66 28.82 18.55
C THR A 253 10.16 28.61 18.32
N ARG A 254 9.30 29.21 19.16
CA ARG A 254 7.84 29.12 18.98
C ARG A 254 7.38 29.55 17.57
N PRO A 255 7.92 30.62 16.95
CA PRO A 255 7.58 30.96 15.57
C PRO A 255 7.98 29.89 14.54
N GLN A 256 9.15 29.26 14.70
CA GLN A 256 9.57 28.18 13.80
C GLN A 256 8.62 26.98 13.89
N LEU A 257 8.25 26.60 15.11
CA LEU A 257 7.35 25.49 15.37
C LEU A 257 5.95 25.76 14.82
N ALA A 258 5.42 26.98 15.01
CA ALA A 258 4.16 27.40 14.42
C ALA A 258 4.20 27.40 12.89
N ALA A 259 5.30 27.90 12.29
CA ALA A 259 5.46 27.93 10.84
C ALA A 259 5.50 26.52 10.23
N VAL A 260 6.31 25.62 10.79
CA VAL A 260 6.42 24.23 10.30
C VAL A 260 5.11 23.46 10.50
N THR A 261 4.45 23.65 11.64
CA THR A 261 3.12 23.05 11.87
C THR A 261 2.10 23.56 10.86
N GLY A 262 2.07 24.88 10.61
CA GLY A 262 1.18 25.50 9.63
C GLY A 262 1.43 24.99 8.21
N VAL A 263 2.69 24.97 7.77
CA VAL A 263 3.06 24.47 6.43
C VAL A 263 2.71 23.00 6.26
N THR A 264 3.05 22.15 7.23
CA THR A 264 2.71 20.71 7.14
C THR A 264 1.19 20.47 7.18
N SER A 265 0.44 21.28 7.93
CA SER A 265 -1.02 21.22 7.92
C SER A 265 -1.61 21.62 6.57
N LEU A 266 -1.05 22.65 5.92
CA LEU A 266 -1.41 23.03 4.55
C LEU A 266 -1.04 21.93 3.54
N MET A 267 0.12 21.28 3.70
CA MET A 267 0.51 20.14 2.88
C MET A 267 -0.48 18.99 3.03
N LEU A 268 -0.90 18.66 4.26
CA LEU A 268 -1.91 17.64 4.52
C LEU A 268 -3.23 17.98 3.81
N LEU A 269 -3.73 19.21 4.01
CA LEU A 269 -4.96 19.66 3.39
C LEU A 269 -4.88 19.59 1.87
N ALA A 270 -3.76 20.02 1.28
CA ALA A 270 -3.54 19.90 -0.16
C ALA A 270 -3.53 18.44 -0.61
N GLY A 271 -2.82 17.56 0.11
CA GLY A 271 -2.72 16.13 -0.20
C GLY A 271 -4.07 15.40 -0.13
N LEU A 272 -4.97 15.81 0.77
CA LEU A 272 -6.31 15.24 0.90
C LEU A 272 -7.33 15.84 -0.07
N VAL A 273 -7.25 17.14 -0.36
CA VAL A 273 -8.27 17.85 -1.14
C VAL A 273 -7.97 17.85 -2.63
N VAL A 274 -6.71 18.03 -3.04
CA VAL A 274 -6.33 18.16 -4.47
C VAL A 274 -6.77 16.94 -5.29
N PRO A 275 -6.56 15.68 -4.86
CA PRO A 275 -7.01 14.52 -5.63
C PRO A 275 -8.52 14.53 -5.88
N GLY A 276 -9.31 15.10 -4.97
CA GLY A 276 -10.77 15.18 -5.09
C GLY A 276 -11.29 16.08 -6.21
N PHE A 277 -10.43 16.89 -6.83
CA PHE A 277 -10.77 17.61 -8.06
C PHE A 277 -10.56 16.79 -9.34
N TYR A 278 -9.85 15.66 -9.25
CA TYR A 278 -9.49 14.83 -10.39
C TYR A 278 -10.18 13.47 -10.38
N VAL A 279 -10.32 12.86 -9.19
CA VAL A 279 -10.90 11.53 -9.02
C VAL A 279 -12.07 11.56 -8.04
N ASN A 280 -13.02 10.65 -8.22
CA ASN A 280 -14.23 10.61 -7.41
C ASN A 280 -13.99 9.94 -6.05
N LEU A 281 -13.59 10.71 -5.04
CA LEU A 281 -13.36 10.20 -3.67
C LEU A 281 -14.65 9.79 -2.93
N SER A 282 -15.82 9.97 -3.53
CA SER A 282 -17.09 9.54 -2.93
C SER A 282 -17.37 8.05 -3.09
N LEU A 283 -16.63 7.39 -3.97
CA LEU A 283 -16.83 5.98 -4.29
C LEU A 283 -16.06 5.08 -3.33
N SER A 284 -16.65 3.92 -3.05
CA SER A 284 -16.04 2.84 -2.28
C SER A 284 -15.55 1.70 -3.18
N ALA A 285 -14.75 0.81 -2.61
CA ALA A 285 -14.33 -0.44 -3.27
C ALA A 285 -15.53 -1.30 -3.72
N HIS A 286 -16.64 -1.28 -2.96
CA HIS A 286 -17.86 -2.01 -3.30
C HIS A 286 -18.63 -1.39 -4.46
N ASP A 287 -18.61 -0.05 -4.59
CA ASP A 287 -19.32 0.63 -5.68
C ASP A 287 -18.71 0.31 -7.05
N VAL A 288 -17.38 0.29 -7.12
CA VAL A 288 -16.62 0.03 -8.36
C VAL A 288 -16.30 -1.45 -8.56
N GLY A 289 -16.36 -2.28 -7.53
CA GLY A 289 -16.25 -3.74 -7.62
C GLY A 289 -14.92 -4.27 -8.18
N GLY A 290 -13.82 -3.53 -8.01
CA GLY A 290 -12.53 -3.91 -8.59
C GLY A 290 -12.47 -3.84 -10.12
N SER A 291 -13.30 -3.00 -10.73
CA SER A 291 -13.39 -2.86 -12.18
C SER A 291 -12.05 -2.47 -12.83
N ILE A 292 -11.82 -2.96 -14.04
CA ILE A 292 -10.66 -2.63 -14.86
C ILE A 292 -11.14 -1.80 -16.04
N MET A 293 -10.70 -0.55 -16.14
CA MET A 293 -11.12 0.34 -17.23
C MET A 293 -10.34 0.08 -18.52
N PRO A 294 -11.00 0.24 -19.68
CA PRO A 294 -10.34 0.29 -20.97
C PRO A 294 -9.28 1.40 -21.05
N ARG A 295 -8.29 1.23 -21.93
CA ARG A 295 -7.28 2.26 -22.20
C ARG A 295 -7.95 3.48 -22.85
N GLY A 296 -7.57 4.68 -22.43
CA GLY A 296 -8.09 5.95 -22.97
C GLY A 296 -9.38 6.44 -22.32
N MET A 297 -10.02 5.65 -21.45
CA MET A 297 -11.14 6.13 -20.63
C MET A 297 -10.62 7.10 -19.56
N ILE A 298 -11.20 8.30 -19.53
CA ILE A 298 -10.91 9.32 -18.52
C ILE A 298 -11.99 9.21 -17.44
N MET A 299 -11.56 9.03 -16.19
CA MET A 299 -12.44 9.04 -15.04
C MET A 299 -12.19 10.32 -14.25
N GLY A 300 -13.19 11.20 -14.26
CA GLY A 300 -13.18 12.46 -13.54
C GLY A 300 -13.81 12.34 -12.14
N PHE A 301 -13.85 13.47 -11.43
CA PHE A 301 -14.49 13.57 -10.12
C PHE A 301 -16.00 13.29 -10.15
N ASP A 302 -16.64 13.43 -11.31
CA ASP A 302 -18.07 13.29 -11.55
C ASP A 302 -18.46 11.94 -12.18
N THR A 303 -17.49 11.08 -12.48
CA THR A 303 -17.76 9.77 -13.08
C THR A 303 -18.47 8.87 -12.05
N PRO A 304 -19.72 8.43 -12.32
CA PRO A 304 -20.48 7.62 -11.39
C PRO A 304 -20.06 6.15 -11.48
N ALA A 305 -20.14 5.43 -10.35
CA ALA A 305 -19.77 4.01 -10.28
C ALA A 305 -20.54 3.12 -11.26
N ALA A 306 -21.82 3.43 -11.53
CA ALA A 306 -22.61 2.69 -12.52
C ALA A 306 -21.98 2.79 -13.93
N ALA A 307 -21.60 3.99 -14.36
CA ALA A 307 -20.92 4.17 -15.65
C ALA A 307 -19.56 3.46 -15.68
N MET A 308 -18.82 3.48 -14.57
CA MET A 308 -17.55 2.74 -14.48
C MET A 308 -17.78 1.23 -14.64
N ARG A 309 -18.81 0.66 -13.98
CA ARG A 309 -19.14 -0.76 -14.12
C ARG A 309 -19.60 -1.11 -15.53
N ASP A 310 -20.47 -0.29 -16.12
CA ASP A 310 -21.01 -0.53 -17.47
C ASP A 310 -19.93 -0.44 -18.56
N MET A 311 -18.94 0.44 -18.37
CA MET A 311 -17.83 0.63 -19.31
C MET A 311 -16.59 -0.21 -18.97
N ALA A 312 -16.63 -1.01 -17.90
CA ALA A 312 -15.52 -1.84 -17.49
C ALA A 312 -15.15 -2.86 -18.57
N ALA A 313 -13.85 -3.11 -18.72
CA ALA A 313 -13.41 -4.26 -19.47
C ALA A 313 -13.88 -5.54 -18.77
N ILE A 314 -14.22 -6.55 -19.56
CA ILE A 314 -14.58 -7.85 -19.04
C ILE A 314 -13.43 -8.38 -18.19
N HIS A 315 -13.77 -8.79 -16.96
CA HIS A 315 -12.75 -9.24 -16.02
C HIS A 315 -12.11 -10.56 -16.51
N PRO A 316 -10.78 -10.63 -16.70
CA PRO A 316 -10.18 -11.80 -17.36
C PRO A 316 -10.31 -13.11 -16.58
N ARG A 317 -10.64 -13.07 -15.27
CA ARG A 317 -10.94 -14.30 -14.50
C ARG A 317 -12.27 -14.96 -14.89
N HIS A 318 -13.14 -14.27 -15.63
CA HIS A 318 -14.40 -14.84 -16.09
C HIS A 318 -14.23 -15.65 -17.39
N VAL A 319 -13.08 -15.53 -18.08
CA VAL A 319 -12.81 -16.28 -19.31
C VAL A 319 -12.86 -17.77 -19.04
N SER A 320 -13.85 -18.43 -19.65
CA SER A 320 -14.11 -19.87 -19.50
C SER A 320 -13.57 -20.69 -20.68
N PHE A 321 -13.23 -20.03 -21.78
CA PHE A 321 -12.78 -20.65 -23.01
C PHE A 321 -11.84 -19.74 -23.80
N HIS A 322 -10.80 -20.33 -24.39
CA HIS A 322 -9.87 -19.66 -25.28
C HIS A 322 -10.07 -20.20 -26.70
N ALA A 323 -10.55 -19.35 -27.61
CA ALA A 323 -10.69 -19.71 -29.01
C ALA A 323 -9.32 -19.85 -29.68
N ALA A 324 -9.19 -20.79 -30.62
CA ALA A 324 -8.01 -20.89 -31.45
C ALA A 324 -7.89 -19.65 -32.37
N PRO A 325 -6.68 -19.25 -32.80
CA PRO A 325 -6.50 -18.10 -33.68
C PRO A 325 -7.27 -18.19 -35.01
N ASP A 326 -7.51 -19.41 -35.50
CA ASP A 326 -8.25 -19.71 -36.73
C ASP A 326 -9.74 -20.03 -36.49
N ALA A 327 -10.24 -19.86 -35.26
CA ALA A 327 -11.63 -20.12 -34.93
C ALA A 327 -12.57 -19.22 -35.73
N ARG A 328 -13.66 -19.81 -36.23
CA ARG A 328 -14.68 -19.09 -36.99
C ARG A 328 -16.00 -19.04 -36.22
N GLY A 329 -16.58 -17.86 -36.11
CA GLY A 329 -17.95 -17.68 -35.63
C GLY A 329 -18.99 -18.07 -36.67
N ASP A 330 -20.26 -17.80 -36.37
CA ASP A 330 -21.41 -18.02 -37.27
C ASP A 330 -21.48 -19.46 -37.83
N GLN A 331 -21.02 -20.44 -37.04
CA GLN A 331 -21.20 -21.85 -37.35
C GLN A 331 -22.62 -22.27 -37.02
N ALA A 332 -23.21 -23.12 -37.87
CA ALA A 332 -24.58 -23.57 -37.65
C ALA A 332 -24.70 -24.41 -36.38
N LEU A 333 -25.66 -24.07 -35.52
CA LEU A 333 -26.06 -24.91 -34.39
C LEU A 333 -27.18 -25.85 -34.85
N ALA A 334 -26.94 -27.15 -34.75
CA ALA A 334 -27.96 -28.14 -35.08
C ALA A 334 -28.98 -28.27 -33.93
N PRO A 335 -30.30 -28.22 -34.22
CA PRO A 335 -31.30 -28.47 -33.19
C PRO A 335 -31.39 -29.96 -32.84
N ARG A 336 -31.75 -30.23 -31.59
CA ARG A 336 -32.30 -31.54 -31.21
C ARG A 336 -33.81 -31.53 -31.44
N ILE A 337 -34.37 -32.61 -31.97
CA ILE A 337 -35.81 -32.71 -32.25
C ILE A 337 -36.50 -33.42 -31.09
N GLU A 338 -37.44 -32.74 -30.44
CA GLU A 338 -38.28 -33.29 -29.36
C GLU A 338 -39.76 -33.13 -29.70
N ASN A 339 -40.47 -34.24 -29.95
CA ASN A 339 -41.91 -34.22 -30.25
C ASN A 339 -42.30 -33.22 -31.35
N GLY A 340 -41.49 -33.14 -32.43
CA GLY A 340 -41.70 -32.20 -33.54
C GLY A 340 -41.30 -30.74 -33.23
N THR A 341 -40.71 -30.47 -32.07
CA THR A 341 -40.15 -29.16 -31.71
C THR A 341 -38.64 -29.17 -31.90
N LYS A 342 -38.08 -28.19 -32.61
CA LYS A 342 -36.64 -27.94 -32.69
C LYS A 342 -36.18 -27.26 -31.41
N VAL A 343 -35.31 -27.92 -30.66
CA VAL A 343 -34.74 -27.37 -29.43
C VAL A 343 -33.29 -26.97 -29.67
N PHE A 344 -32.93 -25.75 -29.30
CA PHE A 344 -31.57 -25.23 -29.33
C PHE A 344 -31.11 -24.93 -27.92
N ASP A 345 -29.91 -25.40 -27.56
CA ASP A 345 -29.29 -25.11 -26.28
C ASP A 345 -28.19 -24.06 -26.48
N ILE A 346 -28.48 -22.85 -26.00
CA ILE A 346 -27.60 -21.68 -26.11
C ILE A 346 -26.92 -21.45 -24.77
N GLU A 347 -25.59 -21.34 -24.79
CA GLU A 347 -24.80 -21.01 -23.61
C GLU A 347 -24.16 -19.63 -23.79
N ALA A 348 -24.50 -18.68 -22.92
CA ALA A 348 -23.87 -17.36 -22.86
C ALA A 348 -22.69 -17.43 -21.89
N ALA A 349 -21.48 -17.14 -22.34
CA ALA A 349 -20.28 -17.20 -21.50
C ALA A 349 -19.23 -16.17 -21.94
N VAL A 350 -18.30 -15.87 -21.04
CA VAL A 350 -17.11 -15.07 -21.37
C VAL A 350 -16.06 -15.98 -22.02
N ILE A 351 -15.56 -15.56 -23.18
CA ILE A 351 -14.48 -16.24 -23.90
C ILE A 351 -13.38 -15.25 -24.30
N ARG A 352 -12.19 -15.78 -24.56
CA ARG A 352 -11.12 -15.05 -25.25
C ARG A 352 -11.16 -15.36 -26.74
N TRP A 353 -11.25 -14.33 -27.57
CA TRP A 353 -11.40 -14.42 -29.02
C TRP A 353 -10.28 -13.68 -29.75
N HIS A 354 -9.71 -14.28 -30.79
CA HIS A 354 -8.71 -13.63 -31.64
C HIS A 354 -9.39 -12.76 -32.71
N ILE A 355 -9.04 -11.47 -32.76
CA ILE A 355 -9.42 -10.56 -33.84
C ILE A 355 -8.36 -10.59 -34.95
N LEU A 356 -7.09 -10.65 -34.56
CA LEU A 356 -5.92 -10.87 -35.41
C LEU A 356 -5.01 -11.91 -34.73
N ASP A 357 -4.00 -12.41 -35.43
CA ASP A 357 -3.09 -13.46 -34.93
C ASP A 357 -2.59 -13.17 -33.50
N ASP A 358 -2.09 -11.95 -33.26
CA ASP A 358 -1.56 -11.51 -31.97
C ASP A 358 -2.51 -10.59 -31.18
N VAL A 359 -3.74 -10.34 -31.67
CA VAL A 359 -4.70 -9.43 -31.04
C VAL A 359 -5.94 -10.21 -30.62
N HIS A 360 -6.13 -10.31 -29.31
CA HIS A 360 -7.30 -10.95 -28.72
C HIS A 360 -8.11 -10.00 -27.86
N VAL A 361 -9.38 -10.32 -27.68
CA VAL A 361 -10.30 -9.64 -26.76
C VAL A 361 -11.02 -10.67 -25.91
N ASP A 362 -11.31 -10.30 -24.66
CA ASP A 362 -12.25 -11.04 -23.82
C ASP A 362 -13.64 -10.49 -24.12
N ALA A 363 -14.58 -11.37 -24.44
CA ALA A 363 -15.89 -11.00 -24.98
C ALA A 363 -17.00 -11.96 -24.50
N TYR A 364 -18.23 -11.46 -24.45
CA TYR A 364 -19.42 -12.28 -24.23
C TYR A 364 -19.80 -12.95 -25.55
N ALA A 365 -20.01 -14.25 -25.51
CA ALA A 365 -20.27 -15.06 -26.67
C ALA A 365 -21.34 -16.12 -26.41
N PHE A 366 -22.07 -16.47 -27.46
CA PHE A 366 -22.96 -17.63 -27.45
C PHE A 366 -22.22 -18.85 -27.99
N ASN A 367 -22.29 -19.97 -27.27
CA ASN A 367 -21.72 -21.26 -27.66
C ASN A 367 -20.27 -21.16 -28.18
N ARG A 368 -19.46 -20.33 -27.52
CA ARG A 368 -18.02 -20.12 -27.78
C ARG A 368 -17.69 -19.54 -29.17
N GLN A 369 -18.61 -18.78 -29.77
CA GLN A 369 -18.45 -18.21 -31.11
C GLN A 369 -18.74 -16.71 -31.15
N ILE A 370 -17.96 -15.98 -31.97
CA ILE A 370 -18.19 -14.57 -32.31
C ILE A 370 -18.04 -14.38 -33.83
N PRO A 371 -19.10 -13.95 -34.55
CA PRO A 371 -20.50 -13.87 -34.12
C PRO A 371 -21.04 -15.21 -33.59
N GLY A 372 -22.11 -15.18 -32.80
CA GLY A 372 -22.75 -16.36 -32.22
C GLY A 372 -23.22 -17.38 -33.29
N PRO A 373 -23.60 -18.59 -32.88
CA PRO A 373 -23.94 -19.65 -33.82
C PRO A 373 -25.18 -19.33 -34.64
N ARG A 374 -25.21 -19.81 -35.87
CA ARG A 374 -26.35 -19.63 -36.78
C ARG A 374 -27.47 -20.61 -36.45
N LEU A 375 -28.66 -20.10 -36.17
CA LEU A 375 -29.88 -20.89 -36.09
C LEU A 375 -30.57 -20.89 -37.45
N ARG A 376 -30.85 -22.06 -38.02
CA ARG A 376 -31.58 -22.18 -39.30
C ARG A 376 -32.94 -22.82 -39.06
N LEU A 377 -33.99 -22.08 -39.41
CA LEU A 377 -35.39 -22.43 -39.22
C LEU A 377 -36.13 -22.35 -40.55
N VAL A 378 -37.26 -23.04 -40.62
CA VAL A 378 -38.25 -22.96 -41.69
C VAL A 378 -39.53 -22.41 -41.09
N GLU A 379 -40.25 -21.61 -41.87
CA GLU A 379 -41.56 -21.10 -41.46
C GLU A 379 -42.48 -22.26 -41.04
N GLY A 380 -43.15 -22.10 -39.90
CA GLY A 380 -43.99 -23.13 -39.29
C GLY A 380 -43.28 -24.06 -38.30
N ASP A 381 -41.94 -23.96 -38.15
CA ASP A 381 -41.22 -24.70 -37.11
C ASP A 381 -41.73 -24.34 -35.70
N ARG A 382 -41.94 -25.35 -34.86
CA ARG A 382 -42.06 -25.15 -33.40
C ARG A 382 -40.65 -25.13 -32.84
N VAL A 383 -40.29 -24.05 -32.15
CA VAL A 383 -38.93 -23.85 -31.63
C VAL A 383 -38.96 -23.67 -30.11
N ARG A 384 -37.99 -24.28 -29.44
CA ARG A 384 -37.67 -24.03 -28.04
C ARG A 384 -36.20 -23.63 -27.94
N ILE A 385 -35.91 -22.54 -27.24
CA ILE A 385 -34.54 -22.11 -26.96
C ILE A 385 -34.32 -22.26 -25.46
N ASN A 386 -33.41 -23.15 -25.11
CA ASN A 386 -32.93 -23.32 -23.75
C ASN A 386 -31.68 -22.46 -23.58
N VAL A 387 -31.72 -21.48 -22.68
CA VAL A 387 -30.58 -20.60 -22.44
C VAL A 387 -29.93 -20.94 -21.11
N ARG A 388 -28.61 -21.17 -21.15
CA ARG A 388 -27.77 -21.27 -19.97
C ARG A 388 -26.91 -20.01 -19.86
N ASN A 389 -27.14 -19.20 -18.84
CA ASN A 389 -26.33 -18.02 -18.58
C ASN A 389 -25.16 -18.37 -17.64
N LEU A 390 -23.93 -18.25 -18.15
CA LEU A 390 -22.67 -18.36 -17.40
C LEU A 390 -21.93 -17.01 -17.32
N LEU A 391 -22.56 -15.92 -17.74
CA LEU A 391 -22.01 -14.57 -17.59
C LEU A 391 -22.03 -14.15 -16.12
N PRO A 392 -21.15 -13.22 -15.71
CA PRO A 392 -21.17 -12.65 -14.36
C PRO A 392 -22.37 -11.72 -14.09
N GLU A 393 -23.26 -11.54 -15.08
CA GLU A 393 -24.42 -10.66 -15.03
C GLU A 393 -25.65 -11.29 -15.68
N SER A 394 -26.83 -10.71 -15.40
CA SER A 394 -28.10 -11.14 -16.00
C SER A 394 -28.12 -10.85 -17.50
N THR A 395 -28.71 -11.77 -18.27
CA THR A 395 -28.84 -11.61 -19.73
C THR A 395 -30.15 -12.21 -20.23
N THR A 396 -30.48 -11.92 -21.50
CA THR A 396 -31.65 -12.42 -22.22
C THR A 396 -31.28 -12.75 -23.66
N VAL A 397 -32.04 -13.65 -24.30
CA VAL A 397 -31.88 -14.04 -25.72
C VAL A 397 -33.17 -13.80 -26.47
#